data_AF-A0A8S1BM54-F1
#
_entry.id   AF-A0A8S1BM54-F1
#
_cell.length_a   1.000
_cell.length_b   1.000
_cell.length_c   1.000
_cell.angle_alpha   90.00
_cell.angle_beta   90.00
_cell.angle_gamma   90.00
#
_symmetry.space_group_name_H-M   'P 1'
#
loop_
_entity.id
_entity.type
_entity.pdbx_description
1 polymer ?
#
loop_
_entity_poly.entity_id
_entity_poly.type
_entity_poly.pdbx_seq_one_letter_code
_entity_poly.pdbx_strand_id
1 'polypeptide(L)'
;MLSLLRRSAKGVAEACGPELRRRFCASASVQAPGDSTLQANRRHPRALSTHNHPVVVPAAATGTVTSREESREFMAVFPDLVRDLTEAGRHQDVPDATKWFAKVLQYNVPGGKKNRGLALVFAYRMLAKPEDLTPENIRLAQMLGWCIEMFQAFFLVMDDVMDGSETRRGRPCWYRKNNLGVAAINDGILLESGIYQLLRMHFRDKPYYVDLIELFHDVALKTSMGQSLDLLSCQFGRKPDLEKFSMKRYNTIVKYKTAYYSFQLPVALAMYMAGIRDTEMHRQAKTILLEMGQFFQVQDDYLDCFGDPEVTGKVGTDIEDGKCTWLSVVALQRCTPEQRKIMEVSKMMEKCL
;
A
#
# COMPACT_ATOMS: atom_id res chain seq x y z
N MET A 1 -17.31 10.27 25.72
CA MET A 1 -17.14 9.13 24.78
C MET A 1 -15.67 8.83 24.47
N LEU A 2 -14.83 9.81 24.14
CA LEU A 2 -13.37 9.62 23.94
C LEU A 2 -12.58 9.14 25.19
N SER A 3 -13.08 9.37 26.41
CA SER A 3 -12.46 8.87 27.65
C SER A 3 -12.78 7.40 27.97
N LEU A 4 -13.85 6.84 27.39
CA LEU A 4 -14.26 5.44 27.57
C LEU A 4 -13.49 4.51 26.62
N LEU A 5 -13.19 4.96 25.40
CA LEU A 5 -12.36 4.22 24.43
C LEU A 5 -10.90 4.06 24.90
N ARG A 6 -10.31 5.07 25.56
CA ARG A 6 -8.98 4.96 26.17
C ARG A 6 -8.92 3.97 27.35
N ARG A 7 -10.04 3.72 28.04
CA ARG A 7 -10.11 2.73 29.13
C ARG A 7 -10.19 1.29 28.61
N SER A 8 -10.78 1.06 27.43
CA SER A 8 -10.87 -0.28 26.84
C SER A 8 -9.52 -0.79 26.31
N ALA A 9 -8.71 0.10 25.71
CA ALA A 9 -7.34 -0.26 25.27
C ALA A 9 -6.37 -0.49 26.44
N LYS A 10 -6.55 0.21 27.58
CA LYS A 10 -5.81 -0.07 28.82
C LYS A 10 -6.27 -1.35 29.51
N GLY A 11 -7.55 -1.69 29.48
CA GLY A 11 -8.10 -2.89 30.13
C GLY A 11 -7.55 -4.21 29.57
N VAL A 12 -7.22 -4.26 28.28
CA VAL A 12 -6.58 -5.44 27.66
C VAL A 12 -5.10 -5.55 28.06
N ALA A 13 -4.42 -4.44 28.32
CA ALA A 13 -3.04 -4.42 28.81
C ALA A 13 -2.93 -4.70 30.33
N GLU A 14 -3.97 -4.39 31.11
CA GLU A 14 -4.00 -4.56 32.58
C GLU A 14 -4.53 -5.93 33.05
N ALA A 15 -5.09 -6.76 32.15
CA ALA A 15 -5.54 -8.12 32.47
C ALA A 15 -4.40 -9.11 32.80
N CYS A 16 -3.14 -8.71 32.62
CA CYS A 16 -1.96 -9.41 33.13
C CYS A 16 -1.65 -8.94 34.55
N GLY A 17 -2.28 -9.60 35.54
CA GLY A 17 -2.17 -9.25 36.95
C GLY A 17 -0.76 -9.39 37.59
N PRO A 18 -0.55 -8.84 38.80
CA PRO A 18 0.77 -8.54 39.39
C PRO A 18 1.58 -9.76 39.87
N GLU A 19 1.03 -10.97 39.81
CA GLU A 19 1.69 -12.17 40.31
C GLU A 19 2.87 -12.66 39.44
N LEU A 20 2.96 -12.23 38.18
CA LEU A 20 4.16 -12.45 37.36
C LEU A 20 5.31 -11.47 37.66
N ARG A 21 5.06 -10.34 38.35
CA ARG A 21 6.11 -9.35 38.65
C ARG A 21 7.00 -9.72 39.84
N ARG A 22 6.57 -10.60 40.75
CA ARG A 22 7.34 -10.92 41.98
C ARG A 22 8.23 -12.17 41.89
N ARG A 23 8.05 -13.05 40.91
CA ARG A 23 8.90 -14.25 40.74
C ARG A 23 10.15 -14.06 39.88
N PHE A 24 10.40 -12.86 39.35
CA PHE A 24 11.56 -12.58 38.49
C PHE A 24 12.65 -11.67 39.10
N CYS A 25 12.52 -11.23 40.36
CA CYS A 25 13.48 -10.30 40.99
C CYS A 25 14.10 -10.77 42.32
N ALA A 26 14.14 -12.08 42.61
CA ALA A 26 14.79 -12.57 43.83
C ALA A 26 15.89 -13.60 43.54
N SER A 27 17.08 -13.12 43.17
CA SER A 27 18.37 -13.71 43.56
C SER A 27 19.54 -12.93 42.94
N ALA A 28 20.14 -12.00 43.68
CA ALA A 28 21.56 -11.67 43.55
C ALA A 28 21.99 -10.68 44.64
N SER A 29 22.47 -11.19 45.79
CA SER A 29 23.45 -10.49 46.63
C SER A 29 23.98 -11.40 47.74
N VAL A 30 24.99 -12.25 47.49
CA VAL A 30 26.01 -12.69 48.47
C VAL A 30 27.32 -13.02 47.73
N GLN A 31 28.46 -12.75 48.39
CA GLN A 31 29.87 -12.70 47.96
C GLN A 31 30.54 -14.04 47.54
N ALA A 32 31.72 -13.91 46.89
CA ALA A 32 32.65 -14.89 46.25
C ALA A 32 33.36 -15.89 47.22
N PRO A 33 34.37 -16.74 46.85
CA PRO A 33 35.03 -17.05 45.55
C PRO A 33 35.30 -18.57 45.26
N GLY A 34 35.80 -18.95 44.07
CA GLY A 34 36.51 -20.25 43.85
C GLY A 34 36.36 -20.95 42.48
N ASP A 35 37.50 -21.08 41.79
CA ASP A 35 37.98 -22.03 40.76
C ASP A 35 37.11 -22.94 39.85
N SER A 36 37.61 -23.01 38.60
CA SER A 36 37.72 -24.14 37.66
C SER A 36 36.54 -24.57 36.76
N THR A 37 36.83 -24.53 35.45
CA THR A 37 36.34 -25.32 34.30
C THR A 37 35.06 -26.17 34.42
N LEU A 38 34.09 -25.91 33.53
CA LEU A 38 33.44 -26.93 32.66
C LEU A 38 32.44 -26.28 31.67
N GLN A 39 32.59 -26.62 30.39
CA GLN A 39 31.67 -26.27 29.31
C GLN A 39 30.30 -26.93 29.50
N ALA A 40 29.22 -26.16 29.34
CA ALA A 40 27.91 -26.70 28.99
C ALA A 40 27.12 -25.69 28.16
N ASN A 41 26.83 -26.06 26.91
CA ASN A 41 25.95 -25.38 25.97
C ASN A 41 24.59 -25.05 26.62
N ARG A 42 24.29 -23.77 26.88
CA ARG A 42 22.94 -23.30 27.23
C ARG A 42 22.34 -22.54 26.05
N ARG A 43 21.22 -23.08 25.54
CA ARG A 43 20.31 -22.43 24.60
C ARG A 43 19.86 -21.09 25.18
N HIS A 44 20.15 -19.99 24.49
CA HIS A 44 19.63 -18.66 24.84
C HIS A 44 18.14 -18.57 24.43
N PRO A 45 17.21 -18.29 25.35
CA PRO A 45 15.89 -17.79 24.97
C PRO A 45 16.06 -16.34 24.52
N ARG A 46 15.84 -16.06 23.22
CA ARG A 46 15.76 -14.68 22.71
C ARG A 46 14.52 -14.02 23.28
N ALA A 47 14.69 -13.15 24.27
CA ALA A 47 13.67 -12.20 24.68
C ALA A 47 13.48 -11.16 23.56
N LEU A 48 12.25 -11.01 23.07
CA LEU A 48 11.86 -9.91 22.18
C LEU A 48 11.86 -8.61 22.99
N SER A 49 12.98 -7.89 22.97
CA SER A 49 13.09 -6.53 23.51
C SER A 49 12.63 -5.53 22.46
N THR A 50 11.36 -5.14 22.47
CA THR A 50 10.80 -4.12 21.55
C THR A 50 10.15 -2.93 22.26
N HIS A 51 10.35 -2.73 23.57
CA HIS A 51 9.61 -1.70 24.32
C HIS A 51 10.42 -0.58 24.96
N ASN A 52 11.73 -0.47 24.72
CA ASN A 52 12.54 0.63 25.29
C ASN A 52 13.34 1.46 24.28
N HIS A 53 13.04 1.36 22.98
CA HIS A 53 13.63 2.28 22.00
C HIS A 53 12.63 3.39 21.67
N PRO A 54 13.07 4.67 21.56
CA PRO A 54 12.22 5.70 20.98
C PRO A 54 11.73 5.18 19.62
N VAL A 55 10.47 5.45 19.27
CA VAL A 55 9.90 5.09 17.97
C VAL A 55 10.73 5.81 16.90
N VAL A 56 11.77 5.15 16.40
CA VAL A 56 12.56 5.65 15.28
C VAL A 56 11.67 5.45 14.07
N VAL A 57 11.10 6.55 13.58
CA VAL A 57 10.36 6.57 12.32
C VAL A 57 11.27 5.97 11.25
N PRO A 58 10.89 4.83 10.61
CA PRO A 58 11.74 4.24 9.60
C PRO A 58 11.98 5.25 8.48
N ALA A 59 13.22 5.37 7.99
CA ALA A 59 13.54 6.26 6.87
C ALA A 59 12.67 5.97 5.61
N ALA A 60 12.18 4.74 5.46
CA ALA A 60 11.21 4.36 4.42
C ALA A 60 9.86 5.11 4.54
N ALA A 61 9.46 5.49 5.75
CA ALA A 61 8.23 6.25 5.99
C ALA A 61 8.35 7.72 5.55
N THR A 62 9.55 8.33 5.65
CA THR A 62 9.77 9.76 5.40
C THR A 62 10.59 10.10 4.15
N GLY A 63 11.36 9.15 3.62
CA GLY A 63 12.24 9.37 2.47
C GLY A 63 11.55 9.20 1.11
N THR A 64 11.80 10.13 0.21
CA THR A 64 11.63 9.92 -1.25
C THR A 64 12.95 9.43 -1.81
N VAL A 65 12.93 8.34 -2.58
CA VAL A 65 14.15 7.78 -3.24
C VAL A 65 14.71 8.76 -4.27
N THR A 66 13.90 9.71 -4.73
CA THR A 66 14.20 10.60 -5.86
C THR A 66 14.77 11.93 -5.42
N SER A 67 15.60 12.53 -6.27
CA SER A 67 16.06 13.90 -6.08
C SER A 67 14.88 14.89 -6.18
N ARG A 68 15.06 16.09 -5.61
CA ARG A 68 14.06 17.17 -5.74
C ARG A 68 13.86 17.60 -7.19
N GLU A 69 14.89 17.47 -8.02
CA GLU A 69 14.86 17.82 -9.43
C GLU A 69 14.05 16.78 -10.22
N GLU A 70 14.32 15.49 -10.03
CA GLU A 70 13.55 14.41 -10.68
C GLU A 70 12.07 14.47 -10.32
N SER A 71 11.77 14.76 -9.05
CA SER A 71 10.39 14.96 -8.61
C SER A 71 9.74 16.17 -9.30
N ARG A 72 10.48 17.27 -9.47
CA ARG A 72 10.01 18.47 -10.16
C ARG A 72 9.77 18.22 -11.65
N GLU A 73 10.69 17.53 -12.33
CA GLU A 73 10.55 17.14 -13.74
C GLU A 73 9.31 16.27 -13.95
N PHE A 74 9.12 15.25 -13.12
CA PHE A 74 7.94 14.39 -13.21
C PHE A 74 6.65 15.18 -12.97
N MET A 75 6.64 16.09 -11.98
CA MET A 75 5.52 16.98 -11.70
C MET A 75 5.22 17.96 -12.83
N ALA A 76 6.21 18.36 -13.63
CA ALA A 76 6.02 19.29 -14.74
C ALA A 76 5.11 18.73 -15.85
N VAL A 77 4.96 17.40 -15.95
CA VAL A 77 4.08 16.73 -16.92
C VAL A 77 2.62 16.69 -16.43
N PHE A 78 2.37 16.83 -15.13
CA PHE A 78 1.02 16.70 -14.58
C PHE A 78 -0.01 17.71 -15.14
N PRO A 79 0.32 19.00 -15.33
CA PRO A 79 -0.61 19.94 -15.97
C PRO A 79 -0.99 19.54 -17.39
N ASP A 80 -0.04 18.97 -18.15
CA ASP A 80 -0.29 18.49 -19.50
C ASP A 80 -1.27 17.32 -19.50
N LEU A 81 -1.12 16.38 -18.56
CA LEU A 81 -2.07 15.28 -18.37
C LEU A 81 -3.48 15.79 -18.06
N VAL A 82 -3.61 16.76 -17.15
CA VAL A 82 -4.91 17.33 -16.80
C VAL A 82 -5.52 18.00 -18.01
N ARG A 83 -4.74 18.82 -18.72
CA ARG A 83 -5.16 19.47 -19.98
C ARG A 83 -5.62 18.42 -21.00
N ASP A 84 -4.80 17.41 -21.24
CA ASP A 84 -5.07 16.36 -22.21
C ASP A 84 -6.37 15.63 -21.91
N LEU A 85 -6.76 15.47 -20.64
CA LEU A 85 -8.01 14.81 -20.25
C LEU A 85 -9.21 15.74 -20.12
N THR A 86 -8.99 17.05 -19.97
CA THR A 86 -10.04 18.00 -19.56
C THR A 86 -10.17 19.23 -20.45
N GLU A 87 -9.46 19.30 -21.57
CA GLU A 87 -9.70 20.38 -22.52
C GLU A 87 -11.03 20.22 -23.27
N ALA A 88 -11.75 21.34 -23.31
CA ALA A 88 -13.11 21.50 -23.81
C ALA A 88 -13.30 21.16 -25.30
N GLY A 89 -12.24 20.87 -26.06
CA GLY A 89 -12.33 20.62 -27.50
C GLY A 89 -13.00 19.29 -27.89
N ARG A 90 -13.03 18.29 -27.00
CA ARG A 90 -13.54 16.94 -27.33
C ARG A 90 -14.96 16.65 -26.85
N HIS A 91 -15.40 17.37 -25.82
CA HIS A 91 -16.69 17.13 -25.15
C HIS A 91 -17.37 18.47 -24.83
N GLN A 92 -17.61 19.28 -25.88
CA GLN A 92 -18.14 20.64 -25.74
C GLN A 92 -19.50 20.70 -25.05
N ASP A 93 -20.28 19.62 -25.12
CA ASP A 93 -21.64 19.56 -24.57
C ASP A 93 -21.69 19.18 -23.07
N VAL A 94 -20.55 18.87 -22.43
CA VAL A 94 -20.48 18.48 -21.01
C VAL A 94 -19.41 19.24 -20.19
N PRO A 95 -19.35 20.57 -20.27
CA PRO A 95 -18.29 21.37 -19.64
C PRO A 95 -18.20 21.19 -18.11
N ASP A 96 -19.32 20.90 -17.45
CA ASP A 96 -19.35 20.68 -16.01
C ASP A 96 -18.71 19.34 -15.61
N ALA A 97 -18.93 18.29 -16.39
CA ALA A 97 -18.28 16.99 -16.18
C ALA A 97 -16.77 17.10 -16.39
N THR A 98 -16.35 17.87 -17.40
CA THR A 98 -14.93 18.11 -17.69
C THR A 98 -14.24 18.89 -16.57
N LYS A 99 -14.87 19.96 -16.05
CA LYS A 99 -14.37 20.70 -14.88
C LYS A 99 -14.33 19.81 -13.63
N TRP A 100 -15.33 18.96 -13.45
CA TRP A 100 -15.36 17.99 -12.34
C TRP A 100 -14.20 17.01 -12.44
N PHE A 101 -13.94 16.46 -13.62
CA PHE A 101 -12.84 15.51 -13.81
C PHE A 101 -11.47 16.16 -13.52
N ALA A 102 -11.26 17.42 -13.90
CA ALA A 102 -10.07 18.17 -13.51
C ALA A 102 -9.88 18.23 -11.99
N LYS A 103 -10.97 18.45 -11.24
CA LYS A 103 -10.96 18.45 -9.77
C LYS A 103 -10.64 17.08 -9.19
N VAL A 104 -11.20 16.00 -9.77
CA VAL A 104 -10.90 14.61 -9.37
C VAL A 104 -9.41 14.31 -9.57
N LEU A 105 -8.84 14.67 -10.72
CA LEU A 105 -7.42 14.48 -11.03
C LEU A 105 -6.53 15.24 -10.05
N GLN A 106 -6.75 16.55 -9.90
CA GLN A 106 -5.94 17.42 -9.04
C GLN A 106 -5.96 17.01 -7.57
N TYR A 107 -7.09 16.48 -7.09
CA TYR A 107 -7.19 16.04 -5.70
C TYR A 107 -6.49 14.70 -5.47
N ASN A 108 -6.75 13.71 -6.32
CA ASN A 108 -6.40 12.32 -6.02
C ASN A 108 -5.02 11.90 -6.54
N VAL A 109 -4.54 12.48 -7.63
CA VAL A 109 -3.38 11.96 -8.38
C VAL A 109 -2.01 12.52 -7.90
N PRO A 110 -1.76 13.85 -7.84
CA PRO A 110 -0.40 14.39 -7.72
C PRO A 110 0.24 14.28 -6.33
N GLY A 111 -0.57 13.94 -5.30
CA GLY A 111 -0.11 13.75 -3.94
C GLY A 111 0.78 12.50 -3.75
N GLY A 112 1.16 12.22 -2.51
CA GLY A 112 1.98 11.05 -2.17
C GLY A 112 3.40 11.09 -2.75
N LYS A 113 4.11 9.96 -2.63
CA LYS A 113 5.54 9.85 -2.96
C LYS A 113 5.82 9.65 -4.46
N LYS A 114 4.81 9.25 -5.25
CA LYS A 114 4.91 8.96 -6.69
C LYS A 114 5.95 7.90 -7.06
N ASN A 115 6.26 7.00 -6.13
CA ASN A 115 7.30 5.99 -6.30
C ASN A 115 7.01 5.07 -7.50
N ARG A 116 5.74 4.79 -7.82
CA ARG A 116 5.38 3.86 -8.90
C ARG A 116 5.65 4.49 -10.26
N GLY A 117 5.19 5.72 -10.46
CA GLY A 117 5.46 6.48 -11.69
C GLY A 117 6.95 6.75 -11.88
N LEU A 118 7.66 7.14 -10.81
CA LEU A 118 9.11 7.40 -10.86
C LEU A 118 9.91 6.11 -11.10
N ALA A 119 9.50 4.97 -10.53
CA ALA A 119 10.14 3.68 -10.79
C ALA A 119 10.10 3.30 -12.28
N LEU A 120 9.00 3.59 -12.98
CA LEU A 120 8.93 3.40 -14.44
C LEU A 120 9.95 4.27 -15.16
N VAL A 121 10.02 5.56 -14.82
CA VAL A 121 10.95 6.50 -15.47
C VAL A 121 12.40 6.07 -15.26
N PHE A 122 12.77 5.63 -14.05
CA PHE A 122 14.11 5.13 -13.77
C PHE A 122 14.40 3.81 -14.47
N ALA A 123 13.46 2.86 -14.43
CA ALA A 123 13.61 1.61 -15.16
C ALA A 123 13.81 1.86 -16.66
N TYR A 124 13.05 2.78 -17.26
CA TYR A 124 13.22 3.14 -18.66
C TYR A 124 14.61 3.74 -18.93
N ARG A 125 15.07 4.70 -18.10
CA ARG A 125 16.41 5.29 -18.21
C ARG A 125 17.54 4.25 -18.13
N MET A 126 17.35 3.20 -17.34
CA MET A 126 18.34 2.13 -17.15
C MET A 126 18.32 1.07 -18.26
N LEU A 127 17.17 0.86 -18.90
CA LEU A 127 16.95 -0.23 -19.87
C LEU A 127 17.04 0.25 -21.32
N ALA A 128 16.68 1.50 -21.60
CA ALA A 128 16.69 2.05 -22.94
C ALA A 128 18.12 2.25 -23.44
N LYS A 129 18.30 2.14 -24.76
CA LYS A 129 19.59 2.40 -25.40
C LYS A 129 19.91 3.90 -25.31
N PRO A 130 21.19 4.30 -25.27
CA PRO A 130 21.57 5.72 -25.18
C PRO A 130 20.92 6.62 -26.24
N GLU A 131 20.76 6.13 -27.47
CA GLU A 131 20.09 6.83 -28.57
C GLU A 131 18.58 7.04 -28.36
N ASP A 132 17.94 6.20 -27.56
CA ASP A 132 16.50 6.28 -27.26
C ASP A 132 16.20 7.21 -26.08
N LEU A 133 17.21 7.67 -25.33
CA LEU A 133 17.08 8.60 -24.19
C LEU A 133 16.88 10.06 -24.64
N THR A 134 16.00 10.26 -25.62
CA THR A 134 15.63 11.58 -26.12
C THR A 134 14.67 12.29 -25.14
N PRO A 135 14.64 13.64 -25.12
CA PRO A 135 13.68 14.38 -24.29
C PRO A 135 12.23 13.96 -24.51
N GLU A 136 11.87 13.65 -25.76
CA GLU A 136 10.53 13.19 -26.13
C GLU A 136 10.20 11.82 -25.52
N ASN A 137 11.10 10.85 -25.63
CA ASN A 137 10.88 9.53 -25.05
C ASN A 137 10.87 9.58 -23.52
N ILE A 138 11.69 10.42 -22.89
CA ILE A 138 11.66 10.61 -21.43
C ILE A 138 10.32 11.24 -21.00
N ARG A 139 9.80 12.20 -21.76
CA ARG A 139 8.48 12.78 -21.52
C ARG A 139 7.36 11.76 -21.67
N LEU A 140 7.43 10.87 -22.67
CA LEU A 140 6.51 9.74 -22.80
C LEU A 140 6.61 8.78 -21.60
N ALA A 141 7.81 8.48 -21.12
CA ALA A 141 8.00 7.65 -19.93
C ALA A 141 7.37 8.32 -18.70
N GLN A 142 7.52 9.64 -18.54
CA GLN A 142 6.87 10.40 -17.47
C GLN A 142 5.34 10.37 -17.60
N MET A 143 4.79 10.52 -18.80
CA MET A 143 3.35 10.42 -19.05
C MET A 143 2.81 9.01 -18.72
N LEU A 144 3.55 7.96 -19.08
CA LEU A 144 3.21 6.58 -18.73
C LEU A 144 3.33 6.32 -17.22
N GLY A 145 4.32 6.94 -16.56
CA GLY A 145 4.43 6.94 -15.11
C GLY A 145 3.21 7.58 -14.43
N TRP A 146 2.69 8.68 -14.99
CA TRP A 146 1.44 9.27 -14.50
C TRP A 146 0.21 8.39 -14.73
N CYS A 147 0.16 7.60 -15.80
CA CYS A 147 -0.88 6.59 -15.98
C CYS A 147 -0.89 5.58 -14.82
N ILE A 148 0.28 5.21 -14.29
CA ILE A 148 0.37 4.33 -13.10
C ILE A 148 -0.08 5.06 -11.83
N GLU A 149 0.25 6.34 -11.66
CA GLU A 149 -0.22 7.11 -10.50
C GLU A 149 -1.75 7.34 -10.55
N MET A 150 -2.33 7.48 -11.75
CA MET A 150 -3.78 7.46 -11.96
C MET A 150 -4.39 6.09 -11.64
N PHE A 151 -3.73 5.00 -12.04
CA PHE A 151 -4.14 3.64 -11.73
C PHE A 151 -4.17 3.39 -10.22
N GLN A 152 -3.14 3.86 -9.50
CA GLN A 152 -3.14 3.83 -8.05
C GLN A 152 -4.28 4.69 -7.47
N ALA A 153 -4.47 5.91 -7.98
CA ALA A 153 -5.52 6.82 -7.49
C ALA A 153 -6.92 6.23 -7.66
N PHE A 154 -7.18 5.56 -8.79
CA PHE A 154 -8.41 4.80 -9.03
C PHE A 154 -8.68 3.80 -7.91
N PHE A 155 -7.73 2.90 -7.64
CA PHE A 155 -7.89 1.92 -6.57
C PHE A 155 -8.03 2.55 -5.20
N LEU A 156 -7.25 3.60 -4.88
CA LEU A 156 -7.35 4.28 -3.58
C LEU A 156 -8.71 4.95 -3.36
N VAL A 157 -9.29 5.58 -4.38
CA VAL A 157 -10.62 6.21 -4.26
C VAL A 157 -11.69 5.16 -3.94
N MET A 158 -11.62 3.99 -4.57
CA MET A 158 -12.55 2.89 -4.32
C MET A 158 -12.29 2.18 -2.99
N ASP A 159 -11.02 1.92 -2.67
CA ASP A 159 -10.57 1.28 -1.42
C ASP A 159 -10.99 2.11 -0.21
N ASP A 160 -10.77 3.43 -0.23
CA ASP A 160 -11.19 4.32 0.85
C ASP A 160 -12.71 4.27 1.11
N VAL A 161 -13.54 4.04 0.08
CA VAL A 161 -14.99 3.85 0.22
C VAL A 161 -15.32 2.49 0.83
N MET A 162 -14.69 1.42 0.33
CA MET A 162 -14.93 0.05 0.80
C MET A 162 -14.49 -0.14 2.26
N ASP A 163 -13.40 0.51 2.65
CA ASP A 163 -12.78 0.40 3.97
C ASP A 163 -13.28 1.50 4.94
N GLY A 164 -14.17 2.39 4.49
CA GLY A 164 -14.72 3.43 5.35
C GLY A 164 -13.67 4.42 5.88
N SER A 165 -12.50 4.52 5.23
CA SER A 165 -11.34 5.29 5.69
C SER A 165 -11.64 6.79 5.84
N GLU A 166 -10.98 7.44 6.80
CA GLU A 166 -11.19 8.88 7.09
C GLU A 166 -10.25 9.78 6.30
N THR A 167 -8.96 9.43 6.28
CA THR A 167 -7.89 10.28 5.73
C THR A 167 -6.95 9.51 4.81
N ARG A 168 -6.47 10.21 3.78
CA ARG A 168 -5.51 9.73 2.79
C ARG A 168 -4.54 10.85 2.42
N ARG A 169 -3.24 10.60 2.53
CA ARG A 169 -2.17 11.56 2.17
C ARG A 169 -2.35 12.90 2.93
N GLY A 170 -2.69 12.83 4.22
CA GLY A 170 -2.86 13.99 5.11
C GLY A 170 -4.11 14.84 4.84
N ARG A 171 -5.06 14.35 4.04
CA ARG A 171 -6.32 15.04 3.71
C ARG A 171 -7.50 14.08 3.84
N PRO A 172 -8.74 14.56 3.97
CA PRO A 172 -9.92 13.68 3.95
C PRO A 172 -9.97 12.82 2.68
N CYS A 173 -10.37 11.55 2.82
CA CYS A 173 -10.64 10.66 1.68
C CYS A 173 -11.64 11.31 0.73
N TRP A 174 -11.50 11.06 -0.58
CA TRP A 174 -12.28 11.78 -1.61
C TRP A 174 -13.79 11.67 -1.39
N TYR A 175 -14.29 10.48 -1.08
CA TYR A 175 -15.72 10.24 -0.85
C TYR A 175 -16.30 10.96 0.38
N ARG A 176 -15.46 11.34 1.35
CA ARG A 176 -15.87 12.12 2.53
C ARG A 176 -15.99 13.61 2.20
N LYS A 177 -15.36 14.07 1.13
CA LYS A 177 -15.35 15.50 0.76
C LYS A 177 -16.72 15.92 0.27
N ASN A 178 -17.24 17.03 0.83
CA ASN A 178 -18.52 17.61 0.43
C ASN A 178 -19.69 16.61 0.38
N ASN A 179 -19.67 15.59 1.25
CA ASN A 179 -20.68 14.53 1.29
C ASN A 179 -20.88 13.80 -0.05
N LEU A 180 -19.81 13.59 -0.84
CA LEU A 180 -19.87 12.83 -2.10
C LEU A 180 -20.38 11.40 -1.91
N GLY A 181 -19.94 10.73 -0.85
CA GLY A 181 -20.30 9.36 -0.55
C GLY A 181 -20.00 8.43 -1.73
N VAL A 182 -20.94 7.53 -2.04
CA VAL A 182 -20.80 6.52 -3.10
C VAL A 182 -20.66 7.11 -4.50
N ALA A 183 -20.96 8.40 -4.73
CA ALA A 183 -20.72 9.05 -6.02
C ALA A 183 -19.24 9.04 -6.41
N ALA A 184 -18.33 8.97 -5.43
CA ALA A 184 -16.89 8.82 -5.65
C ALA A 184 -16.51 7.56 -6.44
N ILE A 185 -17.37 6.54 -6.48
CA ILE A 185 -17.15 5.33 -7.28
C ILE A 185 -17.04 5.69 -8.77
N ASN A 186 -17.92 6.58 -9.26
CA ASN A 186 -17.86 7.05 -10.64
C ASN A 186 -16.57 7.84 -10.91
N ASP A 187 -16.10 8.62 -9.93
CA ASP A 187 -14.85 9.36 -10.05
C ASP A 187 -13.63 8.43 -10.13
N GLY A 188 -13.68 7.27 -9.46
CA GLY A 188 -12.73 6.18 -9.67
C GLY A 188 -12.75 5.67 -11.12
N ILE A 189 -13.94 5.39 -11.67
CA ILE A 189 -14.10 4.95 -13.07
C ILE A 189 -13.57 6.00 -14.05
N LEU A 190 -13.77 7.30 -13.77
CA LEU A 190 -13.19 8.39 -14.55
C LEU A 190 -11.66 8.37 -14.55
N LEU A 191 -11.05 8.13 -13.38
CA LEU A 191 -9.59 7.98 -13.27
C LEU A 191 -9.09 6.80 -14.13
N GLU A 192 -9.72 5.63 -14.02
CA GLU A 192 -9.33 4.47 -14.84
C GLU A 192 -9.52 4.75 -16.34
N SER A 193 -10.68 5.28 -16.74
CA SER A 193 -10.97 5.58 -18.14
C SER A 193 -10.01 6.60 -18.74
N GLY A 194 -9.58 7.58 -17.94
CA GLY A 194 -8.58 8.57 -18.33
C GLY A 194 -7.22 7.94 -18.68
N ILE A 195 -6.84 6.83 -18.04
CA ILE A 195 -5.59 6.11 -18.38
C ILE A 195 -5.63 5.67 -19.84
N TYR A 196 -6.68 4.97 -20.24
CA TYR A 196 -6.79 4.44 -21.61
C TYR A 196 -6.92 5.55 -22.66
N GLN A 197 -7.53 6.69 -22.29
CA GLN A 197 -7.53 7.87 -23.14
C GLN A 197 -6.12 8.44 -23.34
N LEU A 198 -5.30 8.54 -22.29
CA LEU A 198 -3.90 8.97 -22.41
C LEU A 198 -3.06 7.97 -23.21
N LEU A 199 -3.24 6.67 -22.96
CA LEU A 199 -2.56 5.62 -23.71
C LEU A 199 -2.87 5.74 -25.21
N ARG A 200 -4.16 5.92 -25.56
CA ARG A 200 -4.56 6.14 -26.95
C ARG A 200 -3.99 7.43 -27.54
N MET A 201 -3.92 8.52 -26.78
CA MET A 201 -3.43 9.81 -27.29
C MET A 201 -1.93 9.78 -27.57
N HIS A 202 -1.14 9.21 -26.66
CA HIS A 202 0.32 9.36 -26.67
C HIS A 202 1.05 8.14 -27.23
N PHE A 203 0.41 6.96 -27.22
CA PHE A 203 1.09 5.70 -27.50
C PHE A 203 0.49 4.90 -28.65
N ARG A 204 -0.66 5.29 -29.23
CA ARG A 204 -1.35 4.50 -30.28
C ARG A 204 -0.49 4.10 -31.48
N ASP A 205 0.48 4.93 -31.85
CA ASP A 205 1.36 4.70 -33.00
C ASP A 205 2.71 4.10 -32.58
N LYS A 206 2.90 3.80 -31.29
CA LYS A 206 4.10 3.13 -30.78
C LYS A 206 3.97 1.62 -30.95
N PRO A 207 5.06 0.91 -31.28
CA PRO A 207 5.01 -0.52 -31.53
C PRO A 207 4.58 -1.33 -30.30
N TYR A 208 4.78 -0.81 -29.10
CA TYR A 208 4.43 -1.44 -27.82
C TYR A 208 3.05 -1.04 -27.27
N TYR A 209 2.22 -0.31 -28.02
CA TYR A 209 0.92 0.17 -27.56
C TYR A 209 0.02 -0.93 -27.00
N VAL A 210 -0.12 -2.04 -27.75
CA VAL A 210 -0.97 -3.18 -27.37
C VAL A 210 -0.45 -3.81 -26.08
N ASP A 211 0.87 -3.97 -25.93
CA ASP A 211 1.47 -4.51 -24.71
C ASP A 211 1.15 -3.66 -23.48
N LEU A 212 1.13 -2.32 -23.62
CA LEU A 212 0.75 -1.43 -22.51
C LEU A 212 -0.71 -1.66 -22.11
N ILE A 213 -1.62 -1.68 -23.08
CA ILE A 213 -3.07 -1.86 -22.85
C ILE A 213 -3.35 -3.20 -22.20
N GLU A 214 -2.81 -4.28 -22.75
CA GLU A 214 -2.98 -5.64 -22.21
C GLU A 214 -2.45 -5.73 -20.79
N LEU A 215 -1.27 -5.16 -20.52
CA LEU A 215 -0.67 -5.21 -19.19
C LEU A 215 -1.48 -4.39 -18.16
N PHE A 216 -1.97 -3.20 -18.51
CA PHE A 216 -2.85 -2.43 -17.62
C PHE A 216 -4.13 -3.20 -17.27
N HIS A 217 -4.80 -3.80 -18.26
CA HIS A 217 -6.01 -4.59 -18.03
C HIS A 217 -5.76 -5.86 -17.21
N ASP A 218 -4.71 -6.60 -17.52
CA ASP A 218 -4.32 -7.81 -16.78
C ASP A 218 -4.00 -7.49 -15.31
N VAL A 219 -3.26 -6.41 -15.07
CA VAL A 219 -2.96 -5.96 -13.70
C VAL A 219 -4.20 -5.41 -13.00
N ALA A 220 -5.11 -4.72 -13.69
CA ALA A 220 -6.38 -4.26 -13.12
C ALA A 220 -7.23 -5.44 -12.61
N LEU A 221 -7.34 -6.50 -13.43
CA LEU A 221 -8.05 -7.71 -13.05
C LEU A 221 -7.39 -8.37 -11.83
N LYS A 222 -6.05 -8.51 -11.83
CA LYS A 222 -5.31 -9.08 -10.71
C LYS A 222 -5.49 -8.29 -9.42
N THR A 223 -5.39 -6.96 -9.48
CA THR A 223 -5.58 -6.09 -8.32
C THR A 223 -7.00 -6.17 -7.79
N SER A 224 -8.01 -6.20 -8.68
CA SER A 224 -9.42 -6.38 -8.30
C SER A 224 -9.69 -7.75 -7.66
N MET A 225 -9.07 -8.83 -8.16
CA MET A 225 -9.12 -10.15 -7.53
C MET A 225 -8.46 -10.14 -6.15
N GLY A 226 -7.32 -9.45 -6.02
CA GLY A 226 -6.65 -9.23 -4.72
C GLY A 226 -7.53 -8.50 -3.72
N GLN A 227 -8.19 -7.43 -4.15
CA GLN A 227 -9.18 -6.69 -3.35
C GLN A 227 -10.34 -7.59 -2.93
N SER A 228 -10.85 -8.42 -3.85
CA SER A 228 -11.91 -9.37 -3.54
C SER A 228 -11.48 -10.38 -2.46
N LEU A 229 -10.25 -10.89 -2.53
CA LEU A 229 -9.72 -11.80 -1.50
C LEU A 229 -9.56 -11.12 -0.14
N ASP A 230 -9.18 -9.86 -0.11
CA ASP A 230 -9.09 -9.04 1.10
C ASP A 230 -10.47 -8.90 1.77
N LEU A 231 -11.47 -8.43 1.02
CA LEU A 231 -12.84 -8.24 1.50
C LEU A 231 -13.52 -9.54 1.93
N LEU A 232 -13.29 -10.64 1.20
CA LEU A 232 -13.79 -11.97 1.58
C LEU A 232 -13.17 -12.50 2.87
N SER A 233 -12.00 -11.98 3.27
CA SER A 233 -11.34 -12.38 4.52
C SER A 233 -11.95 -11.66 5.74
N CYS A 234 -12.36 -10.40 5.58
CA CYS A 234 -13.09 -9.65 6.60
C CYS A 234 -14.63 -9.74 6.48
N GLN A 235 -15.14 -10.63 5.62
CA GLN A 235 -16.57 -10.82 5.38
C GLN A 235 -17.34 -9.50 5.08
N PHE A 236 -16.73 -8.60 4.31
CA PHE A 236 -17.31 -7.27 4.00
C PHE A 236 -17.64 -6.44 5.25
N GLY A 237 -16.70 -6.36 6.20
CA GLY A 237 -16.84 -5.58 7.44
C GLY A 237 -17.70 -6.27 8.50
N ARG A 238 -17.92 -7.59 8.37
CA ARG A 238 -18.58 -8.41 9.41
C ARG A 238 -17.52 -9.08 10.29
N LYS A 239 -17.94 -9.99 11.16
CA LYS A 239 -17.02 -10.75 12.01
C LYS A 239 -15.99 -11.48 11.12
N PRO A 240 -14.68 -11.26 11.31
CA PRO A 240 -13.66 -11.91 10.49
C PRO A 240 -13.66 -13.41 10.73
N ASP A 241 -13.39 -14.16 9.67
CA ASP A 241 -13.25 -15.61 9.71
C ASP A 241 -11.78 -15.96 9.96
N LEU A 242 -11.38 -16.04 11.23
CA LEU A 242 -9.99 -16.24 11.62
C LEU A 242 -9.40 -17.58 11.13
N GLU A 243 -10.23 -18.55 10.76
CA GLU A 243 -9.76 -19.80 10.13
C GLU A 243 -9.16 -19.55 8.73
N LYS A 244 -9.58 -18.48 8.06
CA LYS A 244 -9.01 -18.08 6.77
C LYS A 244 -7.68 -17.34 6.91
N PHE A 245 -7.30 -16.90 8.12
CA PHE A 245 -6.12 -16.08 8.38
C PHE A 245 -4.87 -16.96 8.40
N SER A 246 -4.46 -17.38 7.21
CA SER A 246 -3.26 -18.18 6.98
C SER A 246 -2.24 -17.38 6.19
N MET A 247 -0.96 -17.73 6.35
CA MET A 247 0.11 -17.08 5.56
C MET A 247 -0.08 -17.29 4.06
N LYS A 248 -0.69 -18.42 3.66
CA LYS A 248 -1.08 -18.69 2.27
C LYS A 248 -2.12 -17.68 1.77
N ARG A 249 -3.16 -17.40 2.56
CA ARG A 249 -4.20 -16.41 2.24
C ARG A 249 -3.58 -15.01 2.14
N TYR A 250 -2.82 -14.61 3.15
CA TYR A 250 -2.13 -13.32 3.19
C TYR A 250 -1.22 -13.12 1.98
N ASN A 251 -0.30 -14.05 1.71
CA ASN A 251 0.62 -13.95 0.57
C ASN A 251 -0.13 -13.83 -0.77
N THR A 252 -1.29 -14.48 -0.91
CA THR A 252 -2.12 -14.37 -2.12
C THR A 252 -2.77 -13.00 -2.22
N ILE A 253 -3.35 -12.48 -1.13
CA ILE A 253 -3.93 -11.12 -1.08
C ILE A 253 -2.85 -10.12 -1.48
N VAL A 254 -1.70 -10.13 -0.81
CA VAL A 254 -0.61 -9.18 -1.05
C VAL A 254 -0.07 -9.24 -2.47
N LYS A 255 0.17 -10.46 -2.99
CA LYS A 255 0.64 -10.65 -4.37
C LYS A 255 -0.28 -9.97 -5.38
N TYR A 256 -1.59 -10.19 -5.23
CA TYR A 256 -2.59 -9.72 -6.19
C TYR A 256 -2.99 -8.25 -5.96
N LYS A 257 -3.34 -7.89 -4.72
CA LYS A 257 -3.78 -6.54 -4.34
C LYS A 257 -2.67 -5.52 -4.51
N THR A 258 -1.41 -5.88 -4.22
CA THR A 258 -0.33 -4.89 -4.09
C THR A 258 0.82 -5.10 -5.05
N ALA A 259 1.40 -6.31 -5.08
CA ALA A 259 2.69 -6.53 -5.72
C ALA A 259 2.68 -6.32 -7.24
N TYR A 260 1.63 -6.79 -7.94
CA TYR A 260 1.53 -6.62 -9.40
C TYR A 260 1.54 -5.15 -9.80
N TYR A 261 0.60 -4.34 -9.30
CA TYR A 261 0.52 -2.94 -9.75
C TYR A 261 1.59 -2.03 -9.16
N SER A 262 2.13 -2.35 -7.99
CA SER A 262 3.08 -1.49 -7.30
C SER A 262 4.52 -1.68 -7.74
N PHE A 263 4.89 -2.90 -8.16
CA PHE A 263 6.28 -3.25 -8.49
C PHE A 263 6.42 -3.84 -9.89
N GLN A 264 5.58 -4.81 -10.26
CA GLN A 264 5.70 -5.45 -11.57
C GLN A 264 5.27 -4.53 -12.72
N LEU A 265 4.13 -3.84 -12.60
CA LEU A 265 3.59 -2.98 -13.63
C LEU A 265 4.56 -1.86 -14.06
N PRO A 266 5.16 -1.05 -13.16
CA PRO A 266 6.09 0.00 -13.56
C PRO A 266 7.28 -0.50 -14.38
N VAL A 267 7.91 -1.59 -13.94
CA VAL A 267 9.11 -2.13 -14.59
C VAL A 267 8.77 -2.83 -15.89
N ALA A 268 7.69 -3.62 -15.94
CA ALA A 268 7.29 -4.29 -17.16
C ALA A 268 6.86 -3.31 -18.26
N LEU A 269 6.16 -2.23 -17.92
CA LEU A 269 5.85 -1.15 -18.86
C LEU A 269 7.13 -0.49 -19.40
N ALA A 270 8.12 -0.22 -18.53
CA ALA A 270 9.42 0.30 -18.96
C ALA A 270 10.18 -0.68 -19.88
N MET A 271 10.12 -1.98 -19.60
CA MET A 271 10.72 -3.02 -20.45
C MET A 271 10.09 -3.02 -21.85
N TYR A 272 8.76 -2.98 -21.95
CA TYR A 272 8.08 -2.88 -23.25
C TYR A 272 8.44 -1.59 -24.00
N MET A 273 8.49 -0.46 -23.28
CA MET A 273 8.87 0.83 -23.84
C MET A 273 10.33 0.85 -24.35
N ALA A 274 11.22 0.11 -23.70
CA ALA A 274 12.62 -0.09 -24.12
C ALA A 274 12.79 -1.19 -25.19
N GLY A 275 11.69 -1.76 -25.71
CA GLY A 275 11.72 -2.79 -26.75
C GLY A 275 12.04 -4.20 -26.25
N ILE A 276 12.05 -4.43 -24.93
CA ILE A 276 12.33 -5.73 -24.31
C ILE A 276 11.03 -6.54 -24.24
N ARG A 277 10.86 -7.47 -25.19
CA ARG A 277 9.70 -8.38 -25.29
C ARG A 277 10.00 -9.82 -24.89
N ASP A 278 11.25 -10.12 -24.52
CA ASP A 278 11.64 -11.48 -24.14
C ASP A 278 10.86 -11.96 -22.90
N THR A 279 10.13 -13.06 -23.06
CA THR A 279 9.21 -13.56 -22.03
C THR A 279 9.95 -14.05 -20.78
N GLU A 280 11.17 -14.55 -20.93
CA GLU A 280 11.96 -15.06 -19.82
C GLU A 280 12.53 -13.92 -18.97
N MET A 281 13.00 -12.83 -19.61
CA MET A 281 13.41 -11.60 -18.91
C MET A 281 12.25 -11.01 -18.09
N HIS A 282 11.04 -10.94 -18.69
CA HIS A 282 9.85 -10.49 -17.96
C HIS A 282 9.49 -11.42 -16.78
N ARG A 283 9.66 -12.74 -16.95
CA ARG A 283 9.42 -13.72 -15.87
C ARG A 283 10.41 -13.54 -14.71
N GLN A 284 11.70 -13.32 -15.01
CA GLN A 284 12.74 -13.10 -14.00
C GLN A 284 12.52 -11.80 -13.25
N ALA A 285 12.27 -10.70 -13.97
CA ALA A 285 11.94 -9.41 -13.37
C ALA A 285 10.72 -9.52 -12.45
N LYS A 286 9.62 -10.13 -12.93
CA LYS A 286 8.41 -10.38 -12.14
C LYS A 286 8.71 -11.16 -10.84
N THR A 287 9.58 -12.16 -10.88
CA THR A 287 9.91 -12.96 -9.68
C THR A 287 10.48 -12.07 -8.58
N ILE A 288 11.44 -11.19 -8.90
CA ILE A 288 12.05 -10.26 -7.94
C ILE A 288 11.02 -9.23 -7.46
N LEU A 289 10.28 -8.63 -8.39
CA LEU A 289 9.36 -7.54 -8.11
C LEU A 289 8.19 -7.97 -7.23
N LEU A 290 7.73 -9.23 -7.36
CA LEU A 290 6.67 -9.75 -6.50
C LEU A 290 7.14 -9.95 -5.05
N GLU A 291 8.38 -10.38 -4.82
CA GLU A 291 8.96 -10.48 -3.47
C GLU A 291 9.13 -9.10 -2.82
N MET A 292 9.57 -8.10 -3.58
CA MET A 292 9.61 -6.70 -3.11
C MET A 292 8.23 -6.19 -2.73
N GLY A 293 7.21 -6.50 -3.55
CA GLY A 293 5.82 -6.16 -3.25
C GLY A 293 5.28 -6.84 -2.00
N GLN A 294 5.71 -8.07 -1.73
CA GLN A 294 5.35 -8.76 -0.50
C GLN A 294 5.93 -8.07 0.73
N PHE A 295 7.22 -7.72 0.69
CA PHE A 295 7.85 -6.96 1.77
C PHE A 295 7.19 -5.59 1.97
N PHE A 296 6.86 -4.89 0.88
CA PHE A 296 6.20 -3.59 0.93
C PHE A 296 4.86 -3.64 1.67
N GLN A 297 4.04 -4.65 1.41
CA GLN A 297 2.75 -4.78 2.11
C GLN A 297 2.93 -5.17 3.58
N VAL A 298 3.91 -6.03 3.91
CA VAL A 298 4.24 -6.31 5.33
C VAL A 298 4.61 -5.03 6.07
N GLN A 299 5.34 -4.11 5.42
CA GLN A 299 5.64 -2.81 5.98
C GLN A 299 4.39 -1.92 6.11
N ASP A 300 3.50 -1.91 5.13
CA ASP A 300 2.24 -1.14 5.19
C ASP A 300 1.36 -1.61 6.35
N ASP A 301 1.15 -2.92 6.49
CA ASP A 301 0.39 -3.52 7.62
C ASP A 301 1.01 -3.19 8.98
N TYR A 302 2.35 -3.17 9.07
CA TYR A 302 3.04 -2.77 10.30
C TYR A 302 2.82 -1.29 10.62
N LEU A 303 2.94 -0.43 9.61
CA LEU A 303 2.74 1.02 9.74
C LEU A 303 1.27 1.38 9.98
N ASP A 304 0.33 0.55 9.55
CA ASP A 304 -1.09 0.73 9.86
C ASP A 304 -1.36 0.62 11.36
N CYS A 305 -0.77 -0.38 12.02
CA CYS A 305 -0.95 -0.61 13.45
C CYS A 305 -0.05 0.26 14.35
N PHE A 306 1.19 0.52 13.93
CA PHE A 306 2.23 1.12 14.80
C PHE A 306 2.84 2.40 14.24
N GLY A 307 2.49 2.80 13.03
CA GLY A 307 2.99 4.03 12.40
C GLY A 307 2.35 5.27 13.03
N ASP A 308 3.11 6.36 13.04
CA ASP A 308 2.60 7.68 13.42
C ASP A 308 1.69 8.23 12.29
N PRO A 309 0.40 8.51 12.55
CA PRO A 309 -0.52 9.06 11.56
C PRO A 309 -0.04 10.37 10.93
N GLU A 310 0.74 11.20 11.65
CA GLU A 310 1.32 12.43 11.11
C GLU A 310 2.36 12.14 10.02
N VAL A 311 3.02 10.99 10.11
CA VAL A 311 4.03 10.55 9.14
C VAL A 311 3.41 9.74 8.01
N THR A 312 2.54 8.77 8.33
CA THR A 312 1.90 7.90 7.33
C THR A 312 0.85 8.66 6.52
N GLY A 313 0.30 9.73 7.09
CA GLY A 313 -0.75 10.54 6.49
C GLY A 313 -2.10 9.83 6.39
N LYS A 314 -2.29 8.74 7.16
CA LYS A 314 -3.55 7.99 7.30
C LYS A 314 -3.69 7.48 8.74
N VAL A 315 -4.93 7.33 9.21
CA VAL A 315 -5.24 6.58 10.43
C VAL A 315 -5.39 5.11 10.04
N GLY A 316 -4.72 4.21 10.76
CA GLY A 316 -4.83 2.78 10.51
C GLY A 316 -6.19 2.23 10.92
N THR A 317 -6.75 1.37 10.08
CA THR A 317 -8.09 0.78 10.26
C THR A 317 -8.07 -0.74 10.25
N ASP A 318 -6.93 -1.38 9.99
CA ASP A 318 -6.84 -2.83 9.74
C ASP A 318 -7.46 -3.69 10.84
N ILE A 319 -7.29 -3.30 12.12
CA ILE A 319 -7.85 -4.01 13.27
C ILE A 319 -9.37 -3.80 13.36
N GLU A 320 -9.84 -2.57 13.14
CA GLU A 320 -11.28 -2.25 13.17
C GLU A 320 -12.03 -2.92 12.03
N ASP A 321 -11.37 -3.11 10.90
CA ASP A 321 -11.92 -3.70 9.68
C ASP A 321 -11.71 -5.21 9.61
N GLY A 322 -10.98 -5.80 10.58
CA GLY A 322 -10.75 -7.24 10.66
C GLY A 322 -9.98 -7.77 9.47
N LYS A 323 -8.99 -7.01 9.02
CA LYS A 323 -8.20 -7.36 7.84
C LYS A 323 -7.29 -8.55 8.15
N CYS A 324 -7.09 -9.37 7.12
CA CYS A 324 -6.13 -10.48 7.16
C CYS A 324 -4.72 -9.94 6.95
N THR A 325 -4.19 -9.19 7.92
CA THR A 325 -2.85 -8.59 7.86
C THR A 325 -1.76 -9.58 8.25
N TRP A 326 -0.51 -9.24 7.93
CA TRP A 326 0.66 -9.97 8.39
C TRP A 326 0.67 -10.09 9.93
N LEU A 327 0.37 -9.00 10.64
CA LEU A 327 0.33 -8.96 12.10
C LEU A 327 -0.71 -9.94 12.65
N SER A 328 -1.93 -9.92 12.10
CA SER A 328 -3.02 -10.81 12.49
C SER A 328 -2.65 -12.29 12.29
N VAL A 329 -2.08 -12.64 11.13
CA VAL A 329 -1.68 -14.02 10.83
C VAL A 329 -0.53 -14.48 11.73
N VAL A 330 0.49 -13.66 11.93
CA VAL A 330 1.64 -14.02 12.78
C VAL A 330 1.23 -14.12 14.26
N ALA A 331 0.30 -13.27 14.71
CA ALA A 331 -0.27 -13.37 16.05
C ALA A 331 -1.01 -14.70 16.23
N LEU A 332 -1.88 -15.09 15.29
CA LEU A 332 -2.61 -16.36 15.34
C LEU A 332 -1.68 -17.59 15.31
N GLN A 333 -0.54 -17.51 14.64
CA GLN A 333 0.46 -18.59 14.62
C GLN A 333 1.19 -18.77 15.96
N ARG A 334 1.20 -17.74 16.82
CA ARG A 334 2.01 -17.70 18.05
C ARG A 334 1.18 -17.60 19.33
N CYS A 335 -0.11 -17.30 19.21
CA CYS A 335 -0.98 -17.06 20.36
C CYS A 335 -1.25 -18.34 21.16
N THR A 336 -1.39 -18.21 22.48
CA THR A 336 -1.96 -19.28 23.32
C THR A 336 -3.46 -19.42 23.09
N PRO A 337 -4.11 -20.52 23.53
CA PRO A 337 -5.56 -20.65 23.46
C PRO A 337 -6.33 -19.48 24.11
N GLU A 338 -5.80 -18.91 25.20
CA GLU A 338 -6.39 -17.75 25.88
C GLU A 338 -6.26 -16.48 25.03
N GLN A 339 -5.09 -16.24 24.44
CA GLN A 339 -4.87 -15.11 23.53
C GLN A 339 -5.72 -15.24 22.26
N ARG A 340 -5.91 -16.46 21.76
CA ARG A 340 -6.81 -16.72 20.62
C ARG A 340 -8.25 -16.32 20.94
N LYS A 341 -8.75 -16.70 22.12
CA LYS A 341 -10.09 -16.27 22.58
C LYS A 341 -10.21 -14.74 22.64
N ILE A 342 -9.16 -14.04 23.08
CA ILE A 342 -9.16 -12.56 23.06
C ILE A 342 -9.32 -12.05 21.62
N MET A 343 -8.60 -12.63 20.65
CA MET A 343 -8.73 -12.25 19.24
C MET A 343 -10.10 -12.58 18.65
N GLU A 344 -10.77 -13.65 19.11
CA GLU A 344 -12.12 -14.04 18.68
C GLU A 344 -13.25 -13.21 19.32
N VAL A 345 -13.01 -12.74 20.55
CA VAL A 345 -13.96 -12.01 21.40
C VAL A 345 -13.79 -10.50 21.28
N SER A 346 -12.63 -10.02 20.80
CA SER A 346 -12.44 -8.64 20.37
C SER A 346 -13.43 -8.35 19.24
N LYS A 347 -14.65 -7.97 19.63
CA LYS A 347 -15.58 -7.25 18.79
C LYS A 347 -14.85 -6.00 18.33
N MET A 348 -14.33 -6.05 17.09
CA MET A 348 -14.61 -5.01 16.10
C MET A 348 -16.05 -4.59 16.33
N MET A 349 -16.24 -3.42 16.92
CA MET A 349 -17.51 -2.99 17.48
C MET A 349 -18.62 -3.04 16.43
N GLU A 350 -19.81 -3.36 16.92
CA GLU A 350 -21.09 -2.86 16.41
C GLU A 350 -20.96 -1.37 16.02
N LYS A 351 -20.57 -1.08 14.77
CA LYS A 351 -20.90 0.20 14.13
C LYS A 351 -22.28 0.00 13.50
N CYS A 352 -23.28 0.32 14.32
CA CYS A 352 -24.62 0.80 14.01
C CYS A 352 -25.19 0.53 12.60
N LEU A 353 -26.32 -0.18 12.59
CA LEU A 353 -27.46 0.16 11.73
C LEU A 353 -27.79 1.65 11.82
#